data_AF-A0A6J4F552-F1
#
_entry.id   AF-A0A6J4F552-F1
#
_cell.length_a   1.000
_cell.length_b   1.000
_cell.length_c   1.000
_cell.angle_alpha   90.00
_cell.angle_beta   90.00
_cell.angle_gamma   90.00
#
_symmetry.space_group_name_H-M   'P 1'
#
loop_
_entity.id
_entity.type
_entity.pdbx_description
1 polymer ?
#
loop_
_entity_poly.entity_id
_entity_poly.type
_entity_poly.pdbx_seq_one_letter_code
_entity_poly.pdbx_strand_id
1 'polypeptide(L)'
;MVAATIRLMPHHDANWRARLEEARTRQAELLAREGMLTAAEQDELLALREAVDRAFNARFRTTAEYRDFYFAQARELLEAEGIDMPLPQVADDATVEEIDRVLGMVWQAVEVTNSETF
;
A
#
# COMPACT_ATOMS: atom_id res chain seq x y z
N MET A 1 12.42 -26.41 16.43
CA MET A 1 12.04 -25.67 15.20
C MET A 1 10.54 -25.46 15.26
N VAL A 2 10.09 -24.22 15.45
CA VAL A 2 8.66 -23.89 15.28
C VAL A 2 8.43 -23.81 13.79
N ALA A 3 7.56 -24.65 13.25
CA ALA A 3 7.14 -24.54 11.86
C ALA A 3 6.42 -23.19 11.70
N ALA A 4 7.01 -22.26 10.94
CA ALA A 4 6.33 -21.02 10.60
C ALA A 4 5.05 -21.37 9.85
N THR A 5 3.90 -21.02 10.42
CA THR A 5 2.61 -21.26 9.78
C THR A 5 2.49 -20.26 8.64
N ILE A 6 2.57 -20.72 7.39
CA ILE A 6 2.40 -19.85 6.23
C ILE A 6 0.96 -19.34 6.20
N ARG A 7 0.78 -18.03 6.35
CA ARG A 7 -0.53 -17.38 6.23
C ARG A 7 -0.72 -16.85 4.81
N LEU A 8 -1.78 -17.30 4.16
CA LEU A 8 -2.16 -16.84 2.82
C LEU A 8 -2.78 -15.43 2.88
N MET A 9 -2.55 -14.66 1.82
CA MET A 9 -3.18 -13.35 1.67
C MET A 9 -4.69 -13.54 1.39
N PRO A 10 -5.60 -12.91 2.16
CA PRO A 10 -7.04 -13.13 2.01
C PRO A 10 -7.61 -12.76 0.63
N HIS A 11 -6.92 -11.87 -0.10
CA HIS A 11 -7.39 -11.29 -1.36
C HIS A 11 -6.42 -11.51 -2.51
N HIS A 12 -5.62 -12.57 -2.45
CA HIS A 12 -4.77 -12.93 -3.59
C HIS A 12 -5.61 -13.14 -4.86
N ASP A 13 -5.22 -12.50 -5.96
CA ASP A 13 -5.87 -12.62 -7.27
C ASP A 13 -4.83 -12.94 -8.34
N ALA A 14 -4.98 -14.05 -9.06
CA ALA A 14 -4.07 -14.41 -10.15
C ALA A 14 -4.14 -13.42 -11.34
N ASN A 15 -5.26 -12.71 -11.48
CA ASN A 15 -5.51 -11.73 -12.54
C ASN A 15 -5.23 -10.29 -12.10
N TRP A 16 -4.54 -10.10 -10.97
CA TRP A 16 -4.25 -8.78 -10.40
C TRP A 16 -3.64 -7.80 -11.41
N ARG A 17 -2.76 -8.29 -12.31
CA ARG A 17 -2.12 -7.45 -13.34
C ARG A 17 -3.13 -6.86 -14.30
N ALA A 18 -4.05 -7.67 -14.81
CA ALA A 18 -5.06 -7.20 -15.75
C ALA A 18 -5.96 -6.14 -15.11
N ARG A 19 -6.38 -6.35 -13.85
CA ARG A 19 -7.18 -5.40 -13.09
C ARG A 19 -6.43 -4.10 -12.78
N LEU A 20 -5.14 -4.21 -12.46
CA LEU A 20 -4.29 -3.06 -12.21
C LEU A 20 -4.13 -2.20 -13.47
N GLU A 21 -3.85 -2.84 -14.61
CA GLU A 21 -3.70 -2.13 -15.89
C GLU A 21 -5.02 -1.48 -16.30
N GLU A 22 -6.15 -2.19 -16.20
CA GLU A 22 -7.48 -1.64 -16.50
C GLU A 22 -7.79 -0.39 -15.66
N ALA A 23 -7.57 -0.47 -14.33
CA ALA A 23 -7.80 0.66 -13.43
C ALA A 23 -6.87 1.84 -13.72
N ARG A 24 -5.59 1.58 -14.02
CA ARG A 24 -4.60 2.61 -14.38
C ARG A 24 -4.91 3.27 -15.71
N THR A 25 -5.29 2.50 -16.73
CA THR A 25 -5.70 3.04 -18.03
C THR A 25 -6.88 3.97 -17.84
N ARG A 26 -7.92 3.54 -17.13
CA ARG A 26 -9.11 4.37 -16.90
C ARG A 26 -8.80 5.63 -16.07
N GLN A 27 -7.94 5.51 -15.06
CA GLN A 27 -7.48 6.66 -14.28
C GLN A 27 -6.73 7.66 -15.16
N ALA A 28 -5.84 7.18 -16.04
CA ALA A 28 -5.09 8.02 -16.96
C ALA A 28 -6.00 8.73 -17.97
N GLU A 29 -7.03 8.05 -18.49
CA GLU A 29 -8.03 8.65 -19.37
C GLU A 29 -8.76 9.83 -18.71
N LEU A 30 -9.18 9.66 -17.45
CA LEU A 30 -9.85 10.73 -16.70
C LEU A 30 -8.90 11.90 -16.43
N LEU A 31 -7.65 11.63 -16.07
CA LEU A 31 -6.65 12.67 -15.78
C LEU A 31 -6.17 13.42 -17.05
N ALA A 32 -6.22 12.78 -18.21
CA ALA A 32 -5.85 13.40 -19.49
C ALA A 32 -6.97 14.26 -20.09
N ARG A 33 -8.18 14.23 -19.51
CA ARG A 33 -9.32 14.98 -20.01
C ARG A 33 -9.15 16.48 -19.79
N GLU A 34 -9.38 17.27 -20.83
CA GLU A 34 -9.35 18.72 -20.75
C GLU A 34 -10.59 19.27 -20.03
N GLY A 35 -10.39 20.27 -19.16
CA GLY A 35 -11.45 20.91 -18.39
C GLY A 35 -11.64 20.35 -16.99
N MET A 36 -12.59 20.92 -16.23
CA MET A 36 -12.90 20.45 -14.89
C MET A 36 -13.67 19.14 -14.94
N LEU A 37 -13.27 18.19 -14.10
CA LEU A 37 -14.00 16.94 -13.91
C LEU A 37 -15.34 17.20 -13.23
N THR A 38 -16.37 16.51 -13.71
CA THR A 38 -17.67 16.46 -13.04
C THR A 38 -17.56 15.77 -11.68
N ALA A 39 -18.53 16.00 -10.79
CA ALA A 39 -18.56 15.32 -9.49
C ALA A 39 -18.51 13.78 -9.64
N ALA A 40 -19.23 13.23 -10.62
CA ALA A 40 -19.21 11.80 -10.90
C ALA A 40 -17.82 11.29 -11.36
N GLU A 41 -17.10 12.07 -12.17
CA GLU A 41 -15.74 11.72 -12.60
C GLU A 41 -14.72 11.84 -11.45
N GLN A 42 -14.94 12.77 -10.52
CA GLN A 42 -14.13 12.87 -9.30
C GLN A 42 -14.36 11.66 -8.38
N ASP A 43 -15.62 11.26 -8.19
CA ASP A 43 -15.96 10.04 -7.44
C ASP A 43 -15.37 8.80 -8.11
N GLU A 44 -15.41 8.74 -9.45
CA GLU A 44 -14.80 7.66 -10.22
C GLU A 44 -13.28 7.62 -10.03
N LEU A 45 -12.59 8.76 -10.05
CA LEU A 45 -11.15 8.82 -9.78
C LEU A 45 -10.78 8.30 -8.39
N LEU A 46 -11.57 8.62 -7.37
CA LEU A 46 -11.36 8.11 -6.02
C LEU A 46 -11.53 6.59 -5.98
N ALA A 47 -12.59 6.07 -6.60
CA ALA A 47 -12.83 4.64 -6.69
C ALA A 47 -11.72 3.90 -7.46
N LEU A 48 -11.18 4.50 -8.53
CA LEU A 48 -10.08 3.96 -9.32
C LEU A 48 -8.78 3.91 -8.53
N ARG A 49 -8.50 4.93 -7.70
CA ARG A 49 -7.33 4.91 -6.81
C ARG A 49 -7.39 3.73 -5.86
N GLU A 50 -8.54 3.52 -5.20
CA GLU A 50 -8.71 2.34 -4.34
C GLU A 50 -8.64 1.02 -5.13
N ALA A 51 -9.14 0.98 -6.36
CA ALA A 51 -9.07 -0.21 -7.21
C ALA A 51 -7.63 -0.56 -7.58
N VAL A 52 -6.81 0.46 -7.90
CA VAL A 52 -5.36 0.31 -8.13
C VAL A 52 -4.68 -0.27 -6.90
N ASP A 53 -4.93 0.28 -5.71
CA ASP A 53 -4.32 -0.17 -4.46
C ASP A 53 -4.73 -1.62 -4.13
N ARG A 54 -6.02 -1.95 -4.26
CA ARG A 54 -6.52 -3.31 -4.06
C ARG A 54 -5.91 -4.30 -5.05
N ALA A 55 -5.88 -3.96 -6.35
CA ALA A 55 -5.31 -4.82 -7.37
C ALA A 55 -3.81 -5.02 -7.15
N PHE A 56 -3.09 -3.97 -6.78
CA PHE A 56 -1.67 -4.07 -6.45
C PHE A 56 -1.44 -5.00 -5.26
N ASN A 57 -2.22 -4.87 -4.19
CA ASN A 57 -2.09 -5.73 -3.00
C ASN A 57 -2.51 -7.18 -3.22
N ALA A 58 -3.41 -7.44 -4.16
CA ALA A 58 -3.78 -8.79 -4.56
C ALA A 58 -2.63 -9.60 -5.21
N ARG A 59 -1.50 -8.93 -5.56
CA ARG A 59 -0.31 -9.60 -6.11
C ARG A 59 0.35 -10.57 -5.13
N PHE A 60 0.25 -10.28 -3.83
CA PHE A 60 0.92 -11.06 -2.79
C PHE A 60 0.16 -12.35 -2.53
N ARG A 61 0.90 -13.45 -2.41
CA ARG A 61 0.34 -14.77 -2.10
C ARG A 61 0.27 -15.01 -0.60
N THR A 62 1.17 -14.40 0.17
CA THR A 62 1.28 -14.58 1.62
C THR A 62 1.36 -13.24 2.35
N THR A 63 1.02 -13.23 3.64
CA THR A 63 1.17 -12.03 4.47
C THR A 63 2.64 -11.71 4.75
N ALA A 64 3.54 -12.70 4.71
CA ALA A 64 4.98 -12.49 4.81
C ALA A 64 5.53 -11.70 3.60
N GLU A 65 5.14 -12.06 2.37
CA GLU A 65 5.52 -11.30 1.16
C GLU A 65 5.03 -9.84 1.23
N TYR A 66 3.79 -9.64 1.69
CA TYR A 66 3.20 -8.31 1.90
C TYR A 66 4.01 -7.50 2.93
N ARG A 67 4.28 -8.09 4.10
CA ARG A 67 5.08 -7.50 5.17
C ARG A 67 6.45 -7.07 4.66
N ASP A 68 7.20 -7.99 4.07
CA ASP A 68 8.60 -7.75 3.69
C ASP A 68 8.71 -6.63 2.65
N PHE A 69 7.79 -6.58 1.69
CA PHE A 69 7.71 -5.52 0.71
C PHE A 69 7.45 -4.15 1.37
N TYR A 70 6.40 -4.04 2.18
CA TYR A 70 6.04 -2.74 2.76
C TYR A 70 7.01 -2.28 3.85
N PHE A 71 7.66 -3.20 4.56
CA PHE A 71 8.70 -2.85 5.52
C PHE A 71 9.98 -2.36 4.82
N ALA A 72 10.33 -2.91 3.66
CA ALA A 72 11.43 -2.36 2.86
C ALA A 72 11.11 -0.93 2.40
N GLN A 73 9.91 -0.69 1.87
CA GLN A 73 9.46 0.64 1.46
C GLN A 73 9.40 1.63 2.63
N ALA A 74 8.94 1.18 3.81
CA ALA A 74 8.93 1.99 5.02
C ALA A 74 10.35 2.41 5.45
N ARG A 75 11.35 1.52 5.33
CA ARG A 75 12.75 1.87 5.63
C ARG A 75 13.29 2.89 4.65
N GLU A 76 13.07 2.68 3.35
CA GLU A 76 13.50 3.62 2.31
C GLU A 76 12.90 5.01 2.52
N LEU A 77 11.62 5.08 2.91
CA LEU A 77 10.95 6.33 3.23
C LEU A 77 11.55 7.01 4.46
N LEU A 78 11.72 6.29 5.57
CA LEU A 78 12.32 6.84 6.79
C LEU A 78 13.73 7.36 6.52
N GLU A 79 14.53 6.63 5.73
CA GLU A 79 15.86 7.06 5.33
C GLU A 79 15.83 8.34 4.47
N ALA A 80 14.90 8.41 3.50
CA ALA A 80 14.74 9.59 2.64
C ALA A 80 14.34 10.85 3.43
N GLU A 81 13.51 10.69 4.47
CA GLU A 81 13.09 11.77 5.37
C GLU A 81 14.09 12.04 6.50
N GLY A 82 15.18 11.27 6.61
CA GLY A 82 16.18 11.40 7.67
C GLY A 82 15.66 11.04 9.07
N ILE A 83 14.62 10.22 9.15
CA ILE A 83 13.97 9.82 10.41
C ILE A 83 14.62 8.54 10.95
N ASP A 84 15.30 8.67 12.09
CA ASP A 84 15.86 7.52 12.82
C ASP A 84 14.79 6.85 13.70
N MET A 85 14.00 5.99 13.08
CA MET A 85 12.96 5.20 13.76
C MET A 85 13.19 3.68 13.56
N PRO A 86 13.36 2.90 14.64
CA PRO A 86 13.44 1.45 14.52
C PRO A 86 12.07 0.85 14.17
N LEU A 87 12.01 0.06 13.10
CA LEU A 87 10.79 -0.70 12.76
C LEU A 87 10.61 -1.90 13.71
N PRO A 88 9.45 -2.04 14.39
CA PRO A 88 9.15 -3.21 15.21
C PRO A 88 9.25 -4.51 14.42
N GLN A 89 9.72 -5.58 15.05
CA GLN A 89 9.71 -6.90 14.43
C GLN A 89 8.28 -7.44 14.38
N VAL A 90 7.85 -7.89 13.19
CA VAL A 90 6.56 -8.53 12.96
C VAL A 90 6.79 -9.99 12.58
N ALA A 91 6.05 -10.91 13.21
CA ALA A 91 6.19 -12.35 12.99
C ALA A 91 5.84 -12.77 11.55
N ASP A 92 6.37 -13.91 11.09
CA ASP A 92 6.14 -14.44 9.74
C ASP A 92 4.69 -14.87 9.47
N ASP A 93 3.93 -15.17 10.54
CA ASP A 93 2.53 -15.58 10.50
C ASP A 93 1.55 -14.47 10.91
N ALA A 94 2.05 -13.23 11.03
CA ALA A 94 1.27 -12.06 11.37
C ALA A 94 0.11 -11.83 10.39
N THR A 95 -0.99 -11.29 10.92
CA THR A 95 -2.14 -10.88 10.10
C THR A 95 -1.83 -9.60 9.34
N VAL A 96 -2.60 -9.33 8.28
CA VAL A 96 -2.52 -8.06 7.54
C VAL A 96 -2.76 -6.88 8.48
N GLU A 97 -3.73 -6.98 9.38
CA GLU A 97 -4.06 -5.93 10.36
C GLU A 97 -2.90 -5.63 11.33
N GLU A 98 -2.12 -6.65 11.71
CA GLU A 98 -0.94 -6.46 12.55
C GLU A 98 0.19 -5.77 11.80
N ILE A 99 0.40 -6.14 10.54
CA ILE A 99 1.38 -5.51 9.65
C ILE A 99 1.00 -4.03 9.41
N ASP A 100 -0.25 -3.77 9.03
CA ASP A 100 -0.76 -2.43 8.73
C ASP A 100 -0.73 -1.50 9.94
N ARG A 101 -0.97 -2.04 11.15
CA ARG A 101 -0.84 -1.27 12.39
C ARG A 101 0.57 -0.73 12.58
N VAL A 102 1.59 -1.54 12.29
CA VAL A 102 2.99 -1.11 12.41
C VAL A 102 3.34 -0.08 11.34
N LEU A 103 2.91 -0.33 10.09
CA LEU A 103 3.10 0.63 9.00
C LEU A 103 2.40 1.97 9.26
N GLY A 104 1.25 1.96 9.93
CA GLY A 104 0.54 3.17 10.37
C GLY A 104 1.39 4.06 11.29
N MET A 105 2.23 3.48 12.14
CA MET A 105 3.14 4.26 12.99
C MET A 105 4.25 4.93 12.18
N VAL A 106 4.74 4.27 11.12
CA VAL A 106 5.72 4.85 10.19
C VAL A 106 5.13 6.07 9.50
N TRP A 107 3.90 5.96 8.97
CA TRP A 107 3.22 7.08 8.33
C TRP A 107 3.02 8.26 9.27
N GLN A 108 2.61 8.00 10.51
CA GLN A 108 2.47 9.06 11.52
C GLN A 108 3.80 9.75 11.83
N ALA A 109 4.90 9.00 11.95
CA ALA A 109 6.22 9.59 12.19
C ALA A 109 6.64 10.53 11.04
N VAL A 110 6.43 10.09 9.79
CA VAL A 110 6.72 10.89 8.59
C VAL A 110 5.83 12.14 8.51
N GLU A 111 4.54 12.02 8.82
CA GLU A 111 3.63 13.17 8.86
C GLU A 111 4.04 14.22 9.89
N VAL A 112 4.44 13.78 11.10
CA VAL A 112 4.91 14.69 12.16
C VAL A 112 6.18 15.42 11.70
N THR A 113 7.20 14.71 11.22
CA THR A 113 8.45 15.32 10.76
C THR A 113 8.22 16.32 9.63
N ASN A 114 7.36 15.98 8.67
CA ASN A 114 6.98 16.91 7.60
C ASN A 114 6.27 18.14 8.16
N SER A 115 5.34 17.98 9.11
CA SER A 115 4.62 19.10 9.72
C SER A 115 5.51 20.03 10.57
N GLU A 116 6.61 19.53 11.13
CA GLU A 116 7.58 20.32 11.91
C GLU A 116 8.61 21.05 11.03
N THR A 117 8.75 20.63 9.77
CA THR A 117 9.71 21.19 8.81
C THR A 117 9.14 22.39 8.02
N PHE A 118 7.84 22.70 8.17
CA PHE A 118 7.15 23.86 7.59
C PHE A 118 6.86 24.95 8.63
#